data_AF-A0A968LWR8-F1
#
_entry.id   AF-A0A968LWR8-F1
#
_cell.length_a   1.000
_cell.length_b   1.000
_cell.length_c   1.000
_cell.angle_alpha   90.00
_cell.angle_beta   90.00
_cell.angle_gamma   90.00
#
_symmetry.space_group_name_H-M   'P 1'
#
loop_
_entity.id
_entity.type
_entity.pdbx_description
1 polymer ?
#
loop_
_entity_poly.entity_id
_entity_poly.type
_entity_poly.pdbx_seq_one_letter_code
_entity_poly.pdbx_strand_id
1 'polypeptide(L)'
;MARRIYETYRSEYESLFGAMPDLRDLDRFPTQRDSLERAEVRAAWDAMRPTDQQTVLRVFTNAGKAIAAYERLLRPAAAPFDQYAESLLETNDPSGLTAISADAQAGLKLFVGKANCVQCHSNALLSDNNFYNTGVGINRDLGSPDPGRAQGLSQLERSGFTCLSAFSDAPTKCEATRTALSGVDPNSIALNNAENTATVTSRLYSSSNSPDDVVEVAQSSPLYTKWLGAFKTPGLRNVARTAPYMHSGQIRSLALVAEHYNRAPAPLLGVTQIKPLNLNAQEISQLVAFLNTLNSGVDAPAKWLEAPR
;
A
#
# COMPACT_ATOMS: atom_id res chain seq x y z
N MET A 1 10.34 12.90 -16.27
CA MET A 1 8.87 13.09 -16.16
C MET A 1 8.41 14.48 -16.57
N ALA A 2 8.77 15.57 -15.86
CA ALA A 2 8.25 16.93 -16.13
C ALA A 2 8.36 17.40 -17.59
N ARG A 3 9.51 17.18 -18.24
CA ARG A 3 9.69 17.44 -19.68
C ARG A 3 8.71 16.68 -20.57
N ARG A 4 8.45 15.41 -20.27
CA ARG A 4 7.50 14.59 -21.03
C ARG A 4 6.08 15.13 -20.92
N ILE A 5 5.69 15.59 -19.72
CA ILE A 5 4.39 16.24 -19.51
C ILE A 5 4.31 17.52 -20.34
N TYR A 6 5.36 18.34 -20.35
CA TYR A 6 5.40 19.56 -21.15
C TYR A 6 5.36 19.29 -22.66
N GLU A 7 6.07 18.26 -23.13
CA GLU A 7 6.14 17.92 -24.56
C GLU A 7 4.85 17.26 -25.07
N THR A 8 4.17 16.47 -24.24
CA THR A 8 3.04 15.61 -24.67
C THR A 8 1.68 16.05 -24.16
N TYR A 9 1.60 16.61 -22.95
CA TYR A 9 0.34 16.80 -22.20
C TYR A 9 0.19 18.23 -21.66
N ARG A 10 0.82 19.22 -22.29
CA ARG A 10 0.85 20.60 -21.79
C ARG A 10 -0.54 21.20 -21.70
N SER A 11 -1.36 21.09 -22.74
CA SER A 11 -2.72 21.63 -22.79
C SER A 11 -3.59 21.09 -21.65
N GLU A 12 -3.54 19.79 -21.44
CA GLU A 12 -4.29 19.07 -20.42
C GLU A 12 -3.81 19.47 -19.03
N TYR A 13 -2.49 19.52 -18.83
CA TYR A 13 -1.90 20.01 -17.59
C TYR A 13 -2.35 21.44 -17.28
N GLU A 14 -2.24 22.35 -18.25
CA GLU A 14 -2.56 23.76 -18.07
C GLU A 14 -4.06 23.97 -17.79
N SER A 15 -4.92 23.14 -18.38
CA SER A 15 -6.37 23.17 -18.10
C SER A 15 -6.73 22.79 -16.66
N LEU A 16 -5.90 21.98 -15.99
CA LEU A 16 -6.17 21.47 -14.63
C LEU A 16 -5.42 22.23 -13.55
N PHE A 17 -4.17 22.61 -13.82
CA PHE A 17 -3.23 23.11 -12.81
C PHE A 17 -2.73 24.53 -13.08
N GLY A 18 -3.18 25.15 -14.17
CA GLY A 18 -2.72 26.47 -14.61
C GLY A 18 -1.41 26.43 -15.41
N ALA A 19 -0.91 27.61 -15.77
CA ALA A 19 0.20 27.77 -16.71
C ALA A 19 1.43 26.92 -16.34
N MET A 20 1.96 26.20 -17.33
CA MET A 20 3.13 25.34 -17.13
C MET A 20 4.42 26.17 -17.30
N PRO A 21 5.45 25.95 -16.47
CA PRO A 21 6.77 26.55 -16.70
C PRO A 21 7.30 26.17 -18.09
N ASP A 22 7.93 27.12 -18.78
CA ASP A 22 8.57 26.84 -20.05
C ASP A 22 9.83 25.98 -19.85
N LEU A 23 9.68 24.65 -19.93
CA LEU A 23 10.77 23.72 -19.72
C LEU A 23 11.80 23.73 -20.87
N ARG A 24 11.62 24.54 -21.91
CA ARG A 24 12.61 24.73 -22.98
C ARG A 24 13.71 25.72 -22.60
N ASP A 25 13.55 26.46 -21.52
CA ASP A 25 14.60 27.30 -20.94
C ASP A 25 15.69 26.40 -20.35
N LEU A 26 16.76 26.17 -21.12
CA LEU A 26 17.82 25.23 -20.77
C LEU A 26 18.80 25.77 -19.72
N ASP A 27 18.80 27.09 -19.50
CA ASP A 27 19.60 27.72 -18.45
C ASP A 27 18.98 27.45 -17.06
N ARG A 28 17.65 27.30 -17.01
CA ARG A 28 16.92 26.98 -15.78
C ARG A 28 16.65 25.50 -15.59
N PHE A 29 16.37 24.81 -16.68
CA PHE A 29 15.95 23.42 -16.66
C PHE A 29 16.94 22.59 -17.49
N PRO A 30 17.77 21.75 -16.87
CA PRO A 30 18.69 20.87 -17.59
C PRO A 30 17.95 19.77 -18.37
N THR A 31 18.58 19.22 -19.41
CA THR A 31 17.97 18.23 -20.32
C THR A 31 18.08 16.79 -19.82
N GLN A 32 18.91 16.53 -18.83
CA GLN A 32 19.17 15.22 -18.25
C GLN A 32 17.84 14.56 -17.84
N ARG A 33 17.62 13.33 -18.33
CA ARG A 33 16.40 12.55 -18.09
C ARG A 33 16.83 11.20 -17.52
N ASP A 34 16.71 10.97 -16.22
CA ASP A 34 16.82 9.63 -15.63
C ASP A 34 16.55 9.68 -14.10
N SER A 35 16.86 8.59 -13.40
CA SER A 35 16.99 8.51 -11.95
C SER A 35 18.04 9.47 -11.38
N LEU A 36 17.72 10.07 -10.22
CA LEU A 36 18.66 10.85 -9.41
C LEU A 36 19.80 10.00 -8.83
N GLU A 37 19.75 8.68 -8.95
CA GLU A 37 20.87 7.79 -8.57
C GLU A 37 22.08 7.95 -9.48
N ARG A 38 21.89 8.47 -10.70
CA ARG A 38 22.98 8.74 -11.63
C ARG A 38 23.67 10.06 -11.29
N ALA A 39 25.00 10.02 -11.14
CA ALA A 39 25.79 11.16 -10.69
C ALA A 39 25.60 12.40 -11.59
N GLU A 40 25.53 12.22 -12.90
CA GLU A 40 25.33 13.30 -13.87
C GLU A 40 23.95 13.95 -13.75
N VAL A 41 22.91 13.17 -13.42
CA VAL A 41 21.54 13.68 -13.24
C VAL A 41 21.45 14.41 -11.91
N ARG A 42 22.07 13.87 -10.87
CA ARG A 42 22.15 14.49 -9.55
C ARG A 42 22.89 15.83 -9.60
N ALA A 43 24.06 15.88 -10.25
CA ALA A 43 24.81 17.11 -10.42
C ALA A 43 24.00 18.18 -11.18
N ALA A 44 23.28 17.78 -12.24
CA ALA A 44 22.40 18.69 -12.96
C ALA A 44 21.24 19.20 -12.09
N TRP A 45 20.65 18.32 -11.28
CA TRP A 45 19.60 18.69 -10.31
C TRP A 45 20.11 19.67 -9.27
N ASP A 46 21.25 19.37 -8.64
CA ASP A 46 21.84 20.18 -7.57
C ASP A 46 22.31 21.56 -8.07
N ALA A 47 22.67 21.68 -9.35
CA ALA A 47 23.03 22.95 -9.98
C ALA A 47 21.83 23.86 -10.27
N MET A 48 20.59 23.35 -10.23
CA MET A 48 19.40 24.17 -10.43
C MET A 48 19.15 25.10 -9.23
N ARG A 49 18.55 26.27 -9.49
CA ARG A 49 18.06 27.13 -8.41
C ARG A 49 16.98 26.39 -7.61
N PRO A 50 16.90 26.57 -6.27
CA PRO A 50 15.87 25.92 -5.46
C PRO A 50 14.43 26.18 -5.95
N THR A 51 14.15 27.38 -6.46
CA THR A 51 12.84 27.72 -7.03
C THR A 51 12.52 26.96 -8.32
N ASP A 52 13.53 26.67 -9.15
CA ASP A 52 13.37 25.87 -10.36
C ASP A 52 13.21 24.38 -10.01
N GLN A 53 13.92 23.88 -8.98
CA GLN A 53 13.69 22.52 -8.45
C GLN A 53 12.24 22.37 -7.95
N GLN A 54 11.76 23.30 -7.13
CA GLN A 54 10.37 23.32 -6.65
C GLN A 54 9.35 23.34 -7.78
N THR A 55 9.65 24.09 -8.85
CA THR A 55 8.84 24.15 -10.06
C THR A 55 8.74 22.78 -10.74
N VAL A 56 9.87 22.08 -10.92
CA VAL A 56 9.89 20.71 -11.49
C VAL A 56 9.15 19.72 -10.58
N LEU A 57 9.33 19.81 -9.26
CA LEU A 57 8.64 18.95 -8.30
C LEU A 57 7.13 19.19 -8.28
N ARG A 58 6.67 20.44 -8.48
CA ARG A 58 5.25 20.75 -8.61
C ARG A 58 4.64 20.08 -9.83
N VAL A 59 5.31 20.15 -10.99
CA VAL A 59 4.87 19.46 -12.21
C VAL A 59 4.77 17.96 -11.97
N PHE A 60 5.81 17.36 -11.39
CA PHE A 60 5.82 15.95 -11.04
C PHE A 60 4.66 15.56 -10.10
N THR A 61 4.45 16.34 -9.04
CA THR A 61 3.37 16.10 -8.07
C THR A 61 2.00 16.21 -8.72
N ASN A 62 1.77 17.24 -9.54
CA ASN A 62 0.48 17.44 -10.20
C ASN A 62 0.12 16.28 -11.15
N ALA A 63 1.10 15.72 -11.84
CA ALA A 63 0.89 14.49 -12.61
C ALA A 63 0.50 13.31 -11.71
N GLY A 64 1.18 13.13 -10.57
CA GLY A 64 0.81 12.13 -9.57
C GLY A 64 -0.62 12.34 -9.03
N LYS A 65 -1.05 13.59 -8.81
CA LYS A 65 -2.42 13.92 -8.38
C LYS A 65 -3.45 13.56 -9.44
N ALA A 66 -3.17 13.82 -10.71
CA ALA A 66 -4.05 13.44 -11.82
C ALA A 66 -4.21 11.91 -11.91
N ILE A 67 -3.10 11.15 -11.80
CA ILE A 67 -3.13 9.68 -11.75
C ILE A 67 -3.95 9.21 -10.54
N ALA A 68 -3.67 9.73 -9.36
CA ALA A 68 -4.39 9.35 -8.14
C ALA A 68 -5.88 9.73 -8.19
N ALA A 69 -6.25 10.80 -8.90
CA ALA A 69 -7.66 11.15 -9.12
C ALA A 69 -8.34 10.14 -10.05
N TYR A 70 -7.65 9.74 -11.12
CA TYR A 70 -8.12 8.68 -12.03
C TYR A 70 -8.30 7.34 -11.31
N GLU A 71 -7.31 6.89 -10.53
CA GLU A 71 -7.39 5.63 -9.79
C GLU A 71 -8.57 5.58 -8.80
N ARG A 72 -8.98 6.73 -8.24
CA ARG A 72 -10.16 6.81 -7.35
C ARG A 72 -11.50 6.61 -8.07
N LEU A 73 -11.53 6.74 -9.40
CA LEU A 73 -12.70 6.44 -10.22
C LEU A 73 -12.83 4.95 -10.53
N LEU A 74 -11.76 4.17 -10.36
CA LEU A 74 -11.74 2.74 -10.63
C LEU A 74 -12.32 1.99 -9.43
N ARG A 75 -13.64 1.80 -9.43
CA ARG A 75 -14.33 1.02 -8.40
C ARG A 75 -14.47 -0.44 -8.82
N PRO A 76 -14.40 -1.42 -7.90
CA PRO A 76 -14.72 -2.79 -8.22
C PRO A 76 -16.23 -2.91 -8.50
N ALA A 77 -16.59 -3.67 -9.53
CA ALA A 77 -17.98 -4.09 -9.73
C ALA A 77 -18.41 -5.08 -8.64
N ALA A 78 -19.71 -5.33 -8.52
CA ALA A 78 -20.23 -6.35 -7.60
C ALA A 78 -19.68 -7.74 -7.98
N ALA A 79 -19.05 -8.41 -7.03
CA ALA A 79 -18.60 -9.79 -7.14
C ALA A 79 -19.73 -10.76 -6.74
N PRO A 80 -19.65 -12.06 -7.10
CA PRO A 80 -20.58 -13.07 -6.63
C PRO A 80 -20.75 -13.11 -5.10
N PHE A 81 -19.67 -12.87 -4.34
CA PHE A 81 -19.75 -12.73 -2.89
C PHE A 81 -20.59 -11.53 -2.45
N ASP A 82 -20.52 -10.39 -3.15
CA ASP A 82 -21.28 -9.20 -2.77
C ASP A 82 -22.79 -9.47 -2.92
N GLN A 83 -23.21 -10.14 -3.99
CA GLN A 83 -24.61 -10.57 -4.19
C GLN A 83 -25.08 -11.54 -3.09
N TYR A 84 -24.24 -12.51 -2.74
CA TYR A 84 -24.54 -13.45 -1.67
C TYR A 84 -24.65 -12.76 -0.30
N ALA A 85 -23.74 -11.82 0.00
CA ALA A 85 -23.75 -11.06 1.24
C ALA A 85 -24.97 -10.14 1.35
N GLU A 86 -25.38 -9.50 0.24
CA GLU A 86 -26.57 -8.66 0.19
C GLU A 86 -27.84 -9.48 0.47
N SER A 87 -28.04 -10.62 -0.21
CA SER A 87 -29.17 -11.51 0.05
C SER A 87 -29.18 -12.14 1.45
N LEU A 88 -28.02 -12.28 2.11
CA LEU A 88 -27.99 -12.70 3.53
C LEU A 88 -28.48 -11.61 4.48
N LEU A 89 -28.27 -10.34 4.12
CA LEU A 89 -28.69 -9.19 4.94
C LEU A 89 -30.15 -8.79 4.66
N GLU A 90 -30.62 -9.01 3.43
CA GLU A 90 -31.98 -8.70 3.01
C GLU A 90 -32.93 -9.89 3.19
N THR A 91 -33.84 -9.78 4.16
CA THR A 91 -34.76 -10.87 4.54
C THR A 91 -35.79 -11.26 3.46
N ASN A 92 -35.96 -10.45 2.40
CA ASN A 92 -37.01 -10.63 1.39
C ASN A 92 -36.49 -10.98 -0.02
N ASP A 93 -35.18 -11.09 -0.23
CA ASP A 93 -34.61 -11.51 -1.52
C ASP A 93 -33.56 -12.63 -1.36
N PRO A 94 -33.99 -13.91 -1.38
CA PRO A 94 -33.08 -15.03 -1.28
C PRO A 94 -32.37 -15.35 -2.61
N SER A 95 -32.61 -14.61 -3.70
CA SER A 95 -32.12 -14.99 -5.04
C SER A 95 -30.58 -15.05 -5.11
N GLY A 96 -29.89 -14.14 -4.41
CA GLY A 96 -28.43 -14.10 -4.32
C GLY A 96 -27.80 -15.18 -3.42
N LEU A 97 -28.58 -15.94 -2.65
CA LEU A 97 -28.04 -17.03 -1.81
C LEU A 97 -27.38 -18.16 -2.64
N THR A 98 -27.72 -18.23 -3.92
CA THR A 98 -27.12 -19.18 -4.88
C THR A 98 -25.99 -18.59 -5.72
N ALA A 99 -25.64 -17.31 -5.51
CA ALA A 99 -24.57 -16.63 -6.25
C ALA A 99 -23.18 -17.26 -6.03
N ILE A 100 -23.01 -18.01 -4.94
CA ILE A 100 -21.79 -18.76 -4.63
C ILE A 100 -22.11 -20.22 -4.31
N SER A 101 -21.19 -21.13 -4.65
CA SER A 101 -21.35 -22.58 -4.42
C SER A 101 -21.38 -22.95 -2.94
N ALA A 102 -21.91 -24.13 -2.62
CA ALA A 102 -21.91 -24.66 -1.24
C ALA A 102 -20.50 -24.75 -0.63
N ASP A 103 -19.49 -25.13 -1.44
CA ASP A 103 -18.10 -25.13 -1.00
C ASP A 103 -17.56 -23.73 -0.71
N ALA A 104 -17.94 -22.72 -1.50
CA ALA A 104 -17.58 -21.34 -1.22
C ALA A 104 -18.28 -20.81 0.04
N GLN A 105 -19.53 -21.20 0.29
CA GLN A 105 -20.21 -20.88 1.56
C GLN A 105 -19.53 -21.55 2.76
N ALA A 106 -19.10 -22.80 2.63
CA ALA A 106 -18.29 -23.48 3.65
C ALA A 106 -16.94 -22.78 3.85
N GLY A 107 -16.30 -22.35 2.78
CA GLY A 107 -15.08 -21.54 2.79
C GLY A 107 -15.25 -20.21 3.51
N LEU A 108 -16.36 -19.51 3.28
CA LEU A 108 -16.69 -18.28 4.00
C LEU A 108 -16.82 -18.54 5.51
N LYS A 109 -17.49 -19.63 5.91
CA LYS A 109 -17.60 -20.01 7.33
C LYS A 109 -16.24 -20.26 7.96
N LEU A 110 -15.31 -20.89 7.23
CA LEU A 110 -13.93 -21.05 7.68
C LEU A 110 -13.23 -19.70 7.80
N PHE A 111 -13.34 -18.85 6.78
CA PHE A 111 -12.72 -17.53 6.69
C PHE A 111 -13.11 -16.63 7.88
N VAL A 112 -14.39 -16.62 8.27
CA VAL A 112 -14.88 -15.84 9.41
C VAL A 112 -14.69 -16.54 10.76
N GLY A 113 -14.64 -17.87 10.77
CA GLY A 113 -14.61 -18.70 11.98
C GLY A 113 -13.25 -19.33 12.22
N LYS A 114 -13.15 -20.65 11.97
CA LYS A 114 -11.98 -21.48 12.33
C LYS A 114 -10.64 -20.93 11.81
N ALA A 115 -10.59 -20.44 10.57
CA ALA A 115 -9.37 -19.90 9.98
C ALA A 115 -9.11 -18.44 10.40
N ASN A 116 -10.12 -17.76 10.94
CA ASN A 116 -10.06 -16.40 11.51
C ASN A 116 -9.41 -15.35 10.60
N CYS A 117 -9.53 -15.51 9.28
CA CYS A 117 -8.93 -14.62 8.29
C CYS A 117 -9.46 -13.19 8.40
N VAL A 118 -10.71 -13.03 8.85
CA VAL A 118 -11.37 -11.73 9.09
C VAL A 118 -10.66 -10.85 10.11
N GLN A 119 -9.77 -11.39 10.94
CA GLN A 119 -9.03 -10.58 11.91
C GLN A 119 -8.16 -9.51 11.24
N CYS A 120 -7.62 -9.81 10.05
CA CYS A 120 -6.85 -8.86 9.25
C CYS A 120 -7.59 -8.50 7.94
N HIS A 121 -8.33 -9.45 7.36
CA HIS A 121 -9.03 -9.26 6.08
C HIS A 121 -10.51 -8.91 6.30
N SER A 122 -10.75 -7.69 6.79
CA SER A 122 -12.06 -7.18 7.15
C SER A 122 -12.56 -6.08 6.21
N ASN A 123 -13.80 -5.63 6.41
CA ASN A 123 -14.38 -4.47 5.71
C ASN A 123 -14.67 -4.74 4.22
N ALA A 124 -15.19 -3.73 3.53
CA ALA A 124 -15.55 -3.84 2.11
C ALA A 124 -14.37 -4.23 1.20
N LEU A 125 -13.13 -3.93 1.58
CA LEU A 125 -11.92 -4.28 0.81
C LEU A 125 -11.26 -5.59 1.26
N LEU A 126 -11.76 -6.22 2.33
CA LEU A 126 -11.14 -7.40 2.95
C LEU A 126 -9.68 -7.12 3.35
N SER A 127 -9.48 -5.97 3.97
CA SER A 127 -8.22 -5.49 4.54
C SER A 127 -8.52 -4.45 5.62
N ASP A 128 -7.83 -4.59 6.74
CA ASP A 128 -7.80 -3.62 7.83
C ASP A 128 -6.78 -2.49 7.60
N ASN A 129 -5.99 -2.55 6.51
CA ASN A 129 -4.89 -1.64 6.18
C ASN A 129 -3.77 -1.57 7.23
N ASN A 130 -3.74 -2.48 8.21
CA ASN A 130 -2.64 -2.57 9.16
C ASN A 130 -1.48 -3.39 8.58
N PHE A 131 -0.43 -3.57 9.38
CA PHE A 131 0.78 -4.26 8.96
C PHE A 131 1.05 -5.47 9.83
N TYR A 132 1.33 -6.60 9.18
CA TYR A 132 1.60 -7.88 9.82
C TYR A 132 2.73 -8.60 9.12
N ASN A 133 3.40 -9.46 9.87
CA ASN A 133 4.39 -10.39 9.40
C ASN A 133 3.81 -11.81 9.48
N THR A 134 3.79 -12.51 8.36
CA THR A 134 3.26 -13.88 8.25
C THR A 134 4.36 -14.93 8.13
N GLY A 135 5.64 -14.52 8.10
CA GLY A 135 6.76 -15.44 7.94
C GLY A 135 6.89 -16.08 6.55
N VAL A 136 6.44 -15.40 5.50
CA VAL A 136 6.46 -15.92 4.10
C VAL A 136 7.87 -16.23 3.57
N GLY A 137 8.92 -15.69 4.20
CA GLY A 137 10.31 -15.95 3.82
C GLY A 137 10.77 -15.12 2.60
N ILE A 138 11.90 -15.51 2.01
CA ILE A 138 12.58 -14.78 0.93
C ILE A 138 12.07 -15.25 -0.44
N ASN A 139 11.83 -14.31 -1.37
CA ASN A 139 11.87 -14.66 -2.78
C ASN A 139 13.34 -14.86 -3.19
N ARG A 140 13.71 -16.11 -3.56
CA ARG A 140 15.09 -16.49 -3.88
C ARG A 140 15.70 -15.66 -5.00
N ASP A 141 14.88 -15.14 -5.91
CA ASP A 141 15.34 -14.30 -7.03
C ASP A 141 15.81 -12.91 -6.57
N LEU A 142 15.34 -12.43 -5.40
CA LEU A 142 15.68 -11.12 -4.85
C LEU A 142 16.88 -11.16 -3.87
N GLY A 143 17.34 -12.34 -3.46
CA GLY A 143 18.59 -12.53 -2.73
C GLY A 143 18.61 -12.13 -1.25
N SER A 144 17.74 -11.24 -0.78
CA SER A 144 17.68 -10.81 0.63
C SER A 144 16.24 -10.71 1.17
N PRO A 145 16.02 -10.87 2.49
CA PRO A 145 14.73 -10.61 3.10
C PRO A 145 14.35 -9.13 2.99
N ASP A 146 13.09 -8.87 2.62
CA ASP A 146 12.53 -7.52 2.61
C ASP A 146 12.19 -7.09 4.06
N PRO A 147 12.77 -5.97 4.56
CA PRO A 147 12.50 -5.48 5.92
C PRO A 147 11.08 -4.95 6.12
N GLY A 148 10.30 -4.79 5.05
CA GLY A 148 8.92 -4.34 5.07
C GLY A 148 8.78 -2.93 5.61
N ARG A 149 7.78 -2.72 6.47
CA ARG A 149 7.43 -1.39 6.99
C ARG A 149 8.58 -0.69 7.70
N ALA A 150 9.47 -1.44 8.35
CA ALA A 150 10.63 -0.85 9.03
C ALA A 150 11.48 0.01 8.06
N GLN A 151 11.78 -0.48 6.86
CA GLN A 151 12.48 0.31 5.84
C GLN A 151 11.60 1.42 5.26
N GLY A 152 10.31 1.14 5.06
CA GLY A 152 9.34 2.10 4.55
C GLY A 152 9.19 3.34 5.44
N LEU A 153 9.33 3.20 6.76
CA LEU A 153 9.29 4.33 7.69
C LEU A 153 10.47 5.28 7.48
N SER A 154 11.70 4.75 7.38
CA SER A 154 12.88 5.56 7.08
C SER A 154 12.81 6.24 5.71
N GLN A 155 12.16 5.62 4.72
CA GLN A 155 11.90 6.25 3.43
C GLN A 155 10.86 7.38 3.55
N LEU A 156 9.80 7.18 4.35
CA LEU A 156 8.77 8.19 4.59
C LEU A 156 9.36 9.43 5.28
N GLU A 157 10.22 9.26 6.28
CA GLU A 157 10.90 10.34 7.01
C GLU A 157 11.73 11.23 6.10
N ARG A 158 12.39 10.64 5.09
CA ARG A 158 13.22 11.36 4.12
C ARG A 158 12.44 11.88 2.90
N SER A 159 11.15 11.56 2.79
CA SER A 159 10.37 11.89 1.60
C SER A 159 9.97 13.37 1.57
N GLY A 160 10.29 14.05 0.47
CA GLY A 160 9.77 15.39 0.18
C GLY A 160 8.30 15.42 -0.26
N PHE A 161 7.65 14.26 -0.43
CA PHE A 161 6.31 14.11 -1.01
C PHE A 161 5.30 13.49 -0.04
N THR A 162 5.45 13.75 1.26
CA THR A 162 4.46 13.28 2.24
C THR A 162 3.21 14.16 2.23
N CYS A 163 2.15 13.68 2.90
CA CYS A 163 0.94 14.47 3.14
C CYS A 163 1.23 15.79 3.91
N LEU A 164 2.33 15.85 4.65
CA LEU A 164 2.76 17.05 5.39
C LEU A 164 3.60 18.03 4.55
N SER A 165 3.96 17.64 3.32
CA SER A 165 4.78 18.48 2.45
C SER A 165 3.99 19.67 1.88
N ALA A 166 4.72 20.67 1.37
CA ALA A 166 4.16 21.79 0.62
C ALA A 166 3.41 21.37 -0.66
N PHE A 167 3.50 20.10 -1.07
CA PHE A 167 2.85 19.53 -2.25
C PHE A 167 1.46 18.97 -1.97
N SER A 168 1.08 18.81 -0.70
CA SER A 168 -0.22 18.27 -0.30
C SER A 168 -1.36 19.27 -0.49
N ASP A 169 -2.49 18.81 -1.01
CA ASP A 169 -3.74 19.60 -1.08
C ASP A 169 -4.59 19.49 0.20
N ALA A 170 -4.20 18.62 1.13
CA ALA A 170 -4.94 18.37 2.37
C ALA A 170 -3.99 18.18 3.58
N PRO A 171 -3.11 19.15 3.87
CA PRO A 171 -2.09 19.01 4.92
C PRO A 171 -2.69 18.82 6.33
N THR A 172 -3.95 19.17 6.54
CA THR A 172 -4.66 18.94 7.80
C THR A 172 -5.14 17.49 7.96
N LYS A 173 -5.38 16.75 6.86
CA LYS A 173 -5.91 15.37 6.85
C LYS A 173 -4.82 14.30 6.75
N CYS A 174 -3.75 14.44 7.52
CA CYS A 174 -2.54 13.62 7.40
C CYS A 174 -2.29 12.69 8.60
N GLU A 175 -3.35 12.21 9.24
CA GLU A 175 -3.23 11.43 10.49
C GLU A 175 -2.32 10.21 10.34
N ALA A 176 -2.51 9.40 9.30
CA ALA A 176 -1.67 8.23 9.06
C ALA A 176 -0.17 8.56 8.92
N THR A 177 0.16 9.69 8.25
CA THR A 177 1.56 10.15 8.15
C THR A 177 2.06 10.63 9.51
N ARG A 178 1.26 11.39 10.27
CA ARG A 178 1.62 11.85 11.61
C ARG A 178 1.87 10.67 12.55
N THR A 179 0.95 9.70 12.59
CA THR A 179 1.07 8.47 13.37
C THR A 179 2.32 7.67 12.99
N ALA A 180 2.59 7.51 11.70
CA ALA A 180 3.77 6.78 11.23
C ALA A 180 5.05 7.47 11.72
N LEU A 181 5.16 8.79 11.54
CA LEU A 181 6.34 9.57 11.93
C LEU A 181 6.45 9.81 13.44
N SER A 182 5.35 9.75 14.20
CA SER A 182 5.38 9.84 15.65
C SER A 182 5.91 8.56 16.31
N GLY A 183 6.11 7.49 15.53
CA GLY A 183 6.46 6.18 16.07
C GLY A 183 5.38 5.68 17.03
N VAL A 184 4.10 5.92 16.74
CA VAL A 184 3.00 5.29 17.49
C VAL A 184 2.56 4.07 16.72
N ASP A 185 2.29 2.99 17.43
CA ASP A 185 1.70 1.81 16.83
C ASP A 185 0.27 2.13 16.36
N PRO A 186 -0.04 2.14 15.04
CA PRO A 186 -1.39 2.42 14.59
C PRO A 186 -2.39 1.38 15.10
N ASN A 187 -1.93 0.18 15.47
CA ASN A 187 -2.78 -0.86 16.05
C ASN A 187 -3.07 -0.61 17.54
N SER A 188 -2.34 0.30 18.21
CA SER A 188 -2.57 0.68 19.62
C SER A 188 -3.50 1.88 19.76
N ILE A 189 -3.87 2.55 18.66
CA ILE A 189 -4.78 3.73 18.68
C ILE A 189 -6.22 3.34 19.06
N ALA A 190 -6.51 2.03 19.16
CA ALA A 190 -7.73 1.53 19.78
C ALA A 190 -7.71 1.58 21.34
N LEU A 191 -6.60 1.98 21.98
CA LEU A 191 -6.48 2.02 23.44
C LEU A 191 -5.74 3.29 23.90
N ASN A 192 -6.51 4.37 24.09
CA ASN A 192 -6.35 5.51 25.00
C ASN A 192 -4.95 6.12 25.28
N ASN A 193 -4.89 7.44 25.08
CA ASN A 193 -4.08 8.49 25.72
C ASN A 193 -2.71 8.87 25.11
N ALA A 194 -2.71 10.08 24.56
CA ALA A 194 -1.68 10.75 23.76
C ALA A 194 -0.59 11.49 24.57
N GLU A 195 -0.30 11.10 25.81
CA GLU A 195 0.55 11.93 26.68
C GLU A 195 2.04 11.56 26.71
N ASN A 196 2.47 10.40 26.20
CA ASN A 196 3.88 9.99 26.29
C ASN A 196 4.71 10.19 25.01
N THR A 197 4.10 10.55 23.87
CA THR A 197 4.81 10.56 22.58
C THR A 197 5.40 11.92 22.20
N ALA A 198 4.76 13.02 22.60
CA ALA A 198 5.25 14.37 22.29
C ALA A 198 6.67 14.64 22.82
N THR A 199 7.03 14.00 23.94
CA THR A 199 8.34 14.14 24.61
C THR A 199 9.48 13.41 23.87
N VAL A 200 9.16 12.38 23.07
CA VAL A 200 10.15 11.66 22.25
C VAL A 200 10.40 12.43 20.96
N THR A 201 9.33 12.90 20.31
CA THR A 201 9.42 13.68 19.07
C THR A 201 10.14 15.01 19.30
N SER A 202 9.91 15.69 20.45
CA SER A 202 10.62 16.94 20.75
C SER A 202 12.13 16.78 20.93
N ARG A 203 12.61 15.60 21.32
CA ARG A 203 14.06 15.30 21.43
C ARG A 203 14.69 14.89 20.11
N LEU A 204 13.93 14.27 19.19
CA LEU A 204 14.40 13.88 17.86
C LEU A 204 14.59 15.08 16.91
N TYR A 205 13.89 16.19 17.15
CA TYR A 205 13.96 17.39 16.31
C TYR A 205 14.82 18.54 16.88
N SER A 206 15.38 18.42 18.09
CA SER A 206 16.05 19.55 18.77
C SER A 206 17.57 19.49 18.86
N SER A 207 18.27 18.51 18.27
CA SER A 207 19.73 18.50 18.27
C SER A 207 20.29 17.98 16.97
N SER A 208 21.06 18.85 16.30
CA SER A 208 22.36 18.65 15.60
C SER A 208 22.89 17.25 15.21
N ASN A 209 22.07 16.22 15.11
CA ASN A 209 22.51 14.85 14.89
C ASN A 209 22.54 14.52 13.39
N SER A 210 23.57 13.78 13.00
CA SER A 210 23.76 13.30 11.63
C SER A 210 22.59 12.38 11.23
N PRO A 211 22.21 12.29 9.94
CA PRO A 211 21.22 11.32 9.47
C PRO A 211 21.50 9.87 9.91
N ASP A 212 22.77 9.53 10.14
CA ASP A 212 23.21 8.20 10.59
C ASP A 212 22.87 7.94 12.07
N ASP A 213 22.95 8.97 12.93
CA ASP A 213 22.66 8.84 14.37
C ASP A 213 21.16 8.61 14.65
N VAL A 214 20.29 9.13 13.77
CA VAL A 214 18.83 8.95 13.87
C VAL A 214 18.43 7.51 13.51
N VAL A 215 19.15 6.89 12.58
CA VAL A 215 18.91 5.50 12.16
C VAL A 215 19.26 4.52 13.27
N GLU A 216 20.35 4.75 14.00
CA GLU A 216 20.80 3.84 15.08
C GLU A 216 19.82 3.84 16.28
N VAL A 217 19.29 5.01 16.65
CA VAL A 217 18.27 5.11 17.72
C VAL A 217 16.94 4.48 17.30
N ALA A 218 16.51 4.67 16.05
CA ALA A 218 15.28 4.08 15.52
C ALA A 218 15.31 2.55 15.52
N GLN A 219 16.46 1.93 15.24
CA GLN A 219 16.66 0.47 15.25
C GLN A 219 16.55 -0.16 16.65
N SER A 220 16.70 0.64 17.72
CA SER A 220 16.61 0.18 19.11
C SER A 220 15.18 0.21 19.70
N SER A 221 14.21 0.78 18.97
CA SER A 221 12.82 0.90 19.43
C SER A 221 12.08 -0.44 19.37
N PRO A 222 11.27 -0.82 20.39
CA PRO A 222 10.39 -1.98 20.35
C PRO A 222 9.46 -2.01 19.12
N LEU A 223 9.14 -0.84 18.58
CA LEU A 223 8.33 -0.71 17.37
C LEU A 223 9.09 -1.08 16.10
N TYR A 224 10.40 -0.81 16.03
CA TYR A 224 11.21 -1.23 14.89
C TYR A 224 11.21 -2.76 14.76
N THR A 225 11.43 -3.48 15.86
CA THR A 225 11.34 -4.95 15.90
C THR A 225 9.95 -5.45 15.49
N LYS A 226 8.88 -4.75 15.89
CA LYS A 226 7.50 -5.08 15.48
C LYS A 226 7.27 -4.87 13.97
N TRP A 227 7.82 -3.82 13.38
CA TRP A 227 7.63 -3.49 11.97
C TRP A 227 8.56 -4.24 11.02
N LEU A 228 9.59 -4.89 11.56
CA LEU A 228 10.54 -5.66 10.78
C LEU A 228 9.86 -6.88 10.14
N GLY A 229 9.90 -6.94 8.81
CA GLY A 229 9.21 -7.95 8.00
C GLY A 229 7.69 -7.82 7.99
N ALA A 230 7.13 -6.72 8.50
CA ALA A 230 5.69 -6.47 8.50
C ALA A 230 5.26 -5.75 7.21
N PHE A 231 4.21 -6.25 6.55
CA PHE A 231 3.65 -5.71 5.32
C PHE A 231 2.18 -5.36 5.50
N LYS A 232 1.71 -4.37 4.72
CA LYS A 232 0.31 -3.97 4.77
C LYS A 232 -0.57 -5.16 4.38
N THR A 233 -1.62 -5.44 5.14
CA THR A 233 -2.63 -6.44 4.76
C THR A 233 -3.20 -6.08 3.38
N PRO A 234 -3.03 -6.93 2.34
CA PRO A 234 -3.59 -6.63 1.03
C PRO A 234 -5.12 -6.80 1.06
N GLY A 235 -5.82 -6.02 0.24
CA GLY A 235 -7.23 -6.32 -0.05
C GLY A 235 -7.35 -7.64 -0.81
N LEU A 236 -8.41 -8.41 -0.53
CA LEU A 236 -8.63 -9.72 -1.18
C LEU A 236 -9.58 -9.67 -2.39
N ARG A 237 -10.11 -8.48 -2.74
CA ARG A 237 -10.86 -8.33 -3.99
C ARG A 237 -9.97 -8.67 -5.18
N ASN A 238 -10.51 -9.48 -6.09
CA ASN A 238 -9.78 -9.99 -7.27
C ASN A 238 -8.53 -10.84 -6.97
N VAL A 239 -8.33 -11.31 -5.73
CA VAL A 239 -7.09 -12.01 -5.34
C VAL A 239 -6.81 -13.23 -6.22
N ALA A 240 -7.83 -13.98 -6.65
CA ALA A 240 -7.65 -15.15 -7.48
C ALA A 240 -7.07 -14.88 -8.89
N ARG A 241 -6.96 -13.60 -9.30
CA ARG A 241 -6.43 -13.17 -10.60
C ARG A 241 -5.04 -12.51 -10.52
N THR A 242 -4.42 -12.47 -9.34
CA THR A 242 -3.19 -11.70 -9.12
C THR A 242 -2.02 -12.58 -8.67
N ALA A 243 -1.93 -13.81 -9.17
CA ALA A 243 -0.73 -14.62 -8.96
C ALA A 243 0.49 -13.98 -9.66
N PRO A 244 1.71 -14.14 -9.12
CA PRO A 244 2.04 -14.78 -7.86
C PRO A 244 1.69 -13.89 -6.63
N TYR A 245 1.59 -14.53 -5.47
CA TYR A 245 1.10 -13.96 -4.21
C TYR A 245 2.23 -13.56 -3.27
N MET A 246 1.84 -12.77 -2.25
CA MET A 246 2.70 -12.17 -1.22
C MET A 246 3.49 -10.97 -1.76
N HIS A 247 4.17 -10.23 -0.88
CA HIS A 247 4.75 -8.92 -1.23
C HIS A 247 5.85 -9.00 -2.31
N SER A 248 6.52 -10.16 -2.44
CA SER A 248 7.58 -10.39 -3.42
C SER A 248 7.26 -11.57 -4.36
N GLY A 249 6.01 -12.02 -4.45
CA GLY A 249 5.64 -13.12 -5.36
C GLY A 249 6.13 -14.51 -4.92
N GLN A 250 6.38 -14.74 -3.62
CA GLN A 250 6.92 -16.00 -3.10
C GLN A 250 6.05 -17.24 -3.36
N ILE A 251 4.73 -17.05 -3.49
CA ILE A 251 3.78 -18.17 -3.52
C ILE A 251 2.98 -18.13 -4.81
N ARG A 252 2.91 -19.26 -5.52
CA ARG A 252 2.32 -19.31 -6.88
C ARG A 252 0.80 -19.54 -6.95
N SER A 253 0.17 -20.03 -5.88
CA SER A 253 -1.27 -20.39 -5.89
C SER A 253 -1.96 -20.08 -4.57
N LEU A 254 -3.27 -19.81 -4.62
CA LEU A 254 -4.08 -19.60 -3.41
C LEU A 254 -4.07 -20.80 -2.47
N ALA A 255 -4.04 -22.02 -3.00
CA ALA A 255 -3.93 -23.22 -2.18
C ALA A 255 -2.62 -23.21 -1.36
N LEU A 256 -1.50 -22.82 -1.97
CA LEU A 256 -0.23 -22.71 -1.25
C LEU A 256 -0.20 -21.51 -0.28
N VAL A 257 -0.97 -20.45 -0.55
CA VAL A 257 -1.19 -19.35 0.41
C VAL A 257 -1.94 -19.87 1.63
N ALA A 258 -3.06 -20.58 1.43
CA ALA A 258 -3.81 -21.19 2.53
C ALA A 258 -2.94 -22.16 3.33
N GLU A 259 -2.11 -22.99 2.68
CA GLU A 259 -1.16 -23.88 3.35
C GLU A 259 -0.06 -23.14 4.12
N HIS A 260 0.37 -21.96 3.65
CA HIS A 260 1.31 -21.12 4.38
C HIS A 260 0.72 -20.65 5.71
N TYR A 261 -0.52 -20.14 5.71
CA TYR A 261 -1.22 -19.77 6.94
C TYR A 261 -1.54 -20.99 7.81
N ASN A 262 -1.90 -22.12 7.19
CA ASN A 262 -2.20 -23.36 7.91
C ASN A 262 -1.00 -23.86 8.72
N ARG A 263 0.22 -23.74 8.17
CA ARG A 263 1.47 -24.10 8.85
C ARG A 263 2.01 -23.02 9.77
N ALA A 264 1.77 -21.75 9.46
CA ALA A 264 2.28 -20.57 10.19
C ALA A 264 3.78 -20.65 10.54
N PRO A 265 4.68 -20.67 9.54
CA PRO A 265 6.11 -20.80 9.78
C PRO A 265 6.67 -19.60 10.56
N ALA A 266 7.77 -19.82 11.29
CA ALA A 266 8.52 -18.75 11.92
C ALA A 266 9.09 -17.79 10.86
N PRO A 267 9.10 -16.47 11.13
CA PRO A 267 9.60 -15.51 10.16
C PRO A 267 11.13 -15.46 10.19
N LEU A 268 11.73 -15.03 9.07
CA LEU A 268 13.18 -14.78 8.99
C LEU A 268 13.59 -13.47 9.67
N LEU A 269 12.68 -12.50 9.70
CA LEU A 269 12.86 -11.20 10.32
C LEU A 269 11.66 -10.89 11.22
N GLY A 270 11.90 -10.20 12.34
CA GLY A 270 10.84 -9.72 13.23
C GLY A 270 10.01 -10.82 13.89
N VAL A 271 8.75 -10.51 14.19
CA VAL A 271 7.81 -11.40 14.90
C VAL A 271 6.56 -11.64 14.07
N THR A 272 6.16 -12.90 13.92
CA THR A 272 4.94 -13.28 13.20
C THR A 272 3.72 -13.18 14.11
N GLN A 273 2.57 -12.77 13.54
CA GLN A 273 1.29 -12.69 14.27
C GLN A 273 0.37 -13.88 14.01
N ILE A 274 0.71 -14.76 13.07
CA ILE A 274 -0.14 -15.88 12.69
C ILE A 274 0.17 -17.13 13.51
N LYS A 275 -0.84 -18.01 13.63
CA LYS A 275 -0.75 -19.30 14.32
C LYS A 275 -1.29 -20.41 13.40
N PRO A 276 -0.86 -21.68 13.56
CA PRO A 276 -1.35 -22.78 12.75
C PRO A 276 -2.87 -22.92 12.84
N LEU A 277 -3.53 -23.18 11.71
CA LEU A 277 -5.00 -23.19 11.61
C LEU A 277 -5.61 -24.60 11.74
N ASN A 278 -4.79 -25.65 11.58
CA ASN A 278 -5.21 -27.05 11.60
C ASN A 278 -6.37 -27.34 10.63
N LEU A 279 -6.31 -26.75 9.44
CA LEU A 279 -7.22 -27.03 8.32
C LEU A 279 -6.80 -28.32 7.62
N ASN A 280 -7.79 -29.14 7.27
CA ASN A 280 -7.57 -30.28 6.37
C ASN A 280 -7.66 -29.85 4.89
N ALA A 281 -7.37 -30.79 3.98
CA ALA A 281 -7.34 -30.51 2.54
C ALA A 281 -8.69 -30.03 1.97
N GLN A 282 -9.82 -30.54 2.48
CA GLN A 282 -11.14 -30.12 2.06
C GLN A 282 -11.41 -28.67 2.51
N GLU A 283 -11.08 -28.35 3.76
CA GLU A 283 -11.24 -26.99 4.30
C GLU A 283 -10.39 -25.97 3.53
N ILE A 284 -9.17 -26.35 3.13
CA ILE A 284 -8.31 -25.51 2.28
C ILE A 284 -8.95 -25.30 0.90
N SER A 285 -9.46 -26.36 0.28
CA SER A 285 -10.16 -26.25 -1.01
C SER A 285 -11.38 -25.33 -0.93
N GLN A 286 -12.18 -25.46 0.14
CA GLN A 286 -13.34 -24.60 0.40
C GLN A 286 -12.95 -23.14 0.61
N LEU A 287 -11.88 -22.88 1.37
CA LEU A 287 -11.36 -21.53 1.55
C LEU A 287 -10.94 -20.91 0.20
N VAL A 288 -10.26 -21.68 -0.66
CA VAL A 288 -9.92 -21.23 -2.02
C VAL A 288 -11.17 -21.00 -2.87
N ALA A 289 -12.19 -21.86 -2.76
CA ALA A 289 -13.46 -21.67 -3.45
C ALA A 289 -14.11 -20.33 -3.06
N PHE A 290 -14.11 -19.98 -1.77
CA PHE A 290 -14.56 -18.68 -1.28
C PHE A 290 -13.74 -17.53 -1.89
N LEU A 291 -12.41 -17.59 -1.86
CA LEU A 291 -11.57 -16.51 -2.41
C LEU A 291 -11.82 -16.26 -3.91
N ASN A 292 -12.21 -17.28 -4.67
CA ASN A 292 -12.56 -17.12 -6.08
C ASN A 292 -13.87 -16.32 -6.31
N THR A 293 -14.75 -16.27 -5.30
CA THR A 293 -16.00 -15.50 -5.36
C THR A 293 -15.80 -13.99 -5.21
N LEU A 294 -14.58 -13.56 -4.86
CA LEU A 294 -14.19 -12.16 -4.68
C LEU A 294 -13.79 -11.47 -5.99
N ASN A 295 -13.86 -12.19 -7.11
CA ASN A 295 -13.52 -11.67 -8.43
C ASN A 295 -14.67 -10.86 -9.02
N SER A 296 -14.34 -9.71 -9.59
CA SER A 296 -15.26 -8.79 -10.25
C SER A 296 -14.57 -8.04 -11.39
N GLY A 297 -15.35 -7.38 -12.24
CA GLY A 297 -14.84 -6.39 -13.17
C GLY A 297 -14.53 -5.04 -12.50
N VAL A 298 -14.22 -4.04 -13.31
CA VAL A 298 -14.17 -2.65 -12.88
C VAL A 298 -15.51 -2.00 -13.21
N ASP A 299 -16.14 -1.38 -12.23
CA ASP A 299 -17.30 -0.50 -12.41
C ASP A 299 -16.82 0.88 -12.87
N ALA A 300 -16.50 0.96 -14.16
CA ALA A 300 -16.12 2.19 -14.82
C ALA A 300 -16.72 2.25 -16.24
N PRO A 301 -17.04 3.44 -16.76
CA PRO A 301 -17.47 3.59 -18.15
C PRO A 301 -16.46 2.96 -19.12
N ALA A 302 -16.95 2.22 -20.12
CA ALA A 302 -16.12 1.42 -21.04
C ALA A 302 -14.95 2.19 -21.69
N LYS A 303 -15.16 3.49 -21.98
CA LYS A 303 -14.12 4.37 -22.54
C LYS A 303 -12.84 4.47 -21.68
N TRP A 304 -12.92 4.18 -20.39
CA TRP A 304 -11.77 4.19 -19.47
C TRP A 304 -11.07 2.83 -19.35
N LEU A 305 -11.68 1.76 -19.87
CA LEU A 305 -11.13 0.41 -19.87
C LEU A 305 -10.35 0.11 -21.17
N GLU A 306 -10.45 0.98 -22.16
CA GLU A 306 -9.66 0.91 -23.39
C GLU A 306 -8.32 1.64 -23.21
N ALA A 307 -7.25 1.07 -23.76
CA ALA A 307 -5.96 1.75 -23.79
C ALA A 307 -6.09 3.09 -24.57
N PRO A 308 -5.49 4.20 -24.09
CA PRO A 308 -5.43 5.43 -24.85
C PRO A 308 -4.81 5.18 -26.23
N ARG A 309 -5.42 5.75 -27.27
CA ARG A 309 -4.91 5.69 -28.65
C ARG A 309 -3.69 6.58 -28.84
#